data_AF-A0A4R2NLA2-F1
#
_entry.id   AF-A0A4R2NLA2-F1
#
_cell.length_a   1.000
_cell.length_b   1.000
_cell.length_c   1.000
_cell.angle_alpha   90.00
_cell.angle_beta   90.00
_cell.angle_gamma   90.00
#
_symmetry.space_group_name_H-M   'P 1'
#
loop_
_entity.id
_entity.type
_entity.pdbx_description
1 polymer ?
#
loop_
_entity_poly.entity_id
_entity_poly.type
_entity_poly.pdbx_seq_one_letter_code
_entity_poly.pdbx_strand_id
1 'polypeptide(L)'
;MKIKQEENGNIVITGANGDILYILPSMYVHQHKRKKNAILLNNSPSYGSELSGISILANNVNSVGDVHFNGDVKQLKELLSTQIAVSGIVSNKQEPLTKENDPNYVAYLQANTFEKLLAFVKANKSNIGGVTVRDGKIVEEEYLCQFETFIIRVTLNYIYRVDKPNLVNEVLMFGSTTYVLKPVKVYQYDVNDEIVEYQYREV
;
A
#
# COMPACT_ATOMS: atom_id res chain seq x y z
N MET A 1 -9.02 14.30 2.00
CA MET A 1 -7.62 13.81 2.06
C MET A 1 -6.83 14.68 3.03
N LYS A 2 -5.89 14.12 3.80
CA LYS A 2 -4.96 14.85 4.67
C LYS A 2 -3.53 14.63 4.17
N ILE A 3 -2.72 15.67 4.12
CA ILE A 3 -1.29 15.59 3.77
C ILE A 3 -0.51 16.11 4.97
N LYS A 4 0.35 15.29 5.59
CA LYS A 4 1.09 15.67 6.81
C LYS A 4 2.53 15.17 6.75
N GLN A 5 3.46 15.93 7.32
CA GLN A 5 4.80 15.43 7.62
C GLN A 5 4.81 14.89 9.05
N GLU A 6 5.17 13.63 9.21
CA GLU A 6 5.24 12.96 10.51
C GLU A 6 6.58 13.24 11.21
N GLU A 7 6.67 12.87 12.50
CA GLU A 7 7.86 13.10 13.32
C GLU A 7 9.12 12.43 12.77
N ASN A 8 8.97 11.28 12.09
CA ASN A 8 10.05 10.58 11.41
C ASN A 8 10.48 11.23 10.08
N GLY A 9 9.95 12.42 9.75
CA GLY A 9 10.30 13.20 8.57
C GLY A 9 9.55 12.80 7.30
N ASN A 10 8.87 11.66 7.28
CA ASN A 10 8.11 11.20 6.11
C ASN A 10 6.83 12.02 5.91
N ILE A 11 6.46 12.20 4.65
CA ILE A 11 5.23 12.86 4.22
C ILE A 11 4.18 11.79 3.96
N VAL A 12 3.12 11.79 4.75
CA VAL A 12 2.02 10.84 4.72
C VAL A 12 0.79 11.49 4.10
N ILE A 13 0.22 10.83 3.09
CA ILE A 13 -1.01 11.23 2.41
C ILE A 13 -2.10 10.25 2.81
N THR A 14 -3.10 10.73 3.53
CA THR A 14 -4.22 9.95 4.05
C THR A 14 -5.50 10.25 3.27
N GLY A 15 -6.22 9.21 2.88
CA GLY A 15 -7.51 9.27 2.20
C GLY A 15 -8.63 9.83 3.09
N ALA A 16 -9.85 9.90 2.55
CA ALA A 16 -11.02 10.38 3.29
C ALA A 16 -11.43 9.44 4.44
N ASN A 17 -11.15 8.13 4.29
CA ASN A 17 -11.53 7.09 5.26
C ASN A 17 -10.48 6.86 6.36
N GLY A 18 -9.41 7.65 6.39
CA GLY A 18 -8.29 7.44 7.32
C GLY A 18 -7.20 6.51 6.80
N ASP A 19 -7.37 5.89 5.64
CA ASP A 19 -6.36 5.01 5.05
C ASP A 19 -5.15 5.80 4.55
N ILE A 20 -3.93 5.36 4.88
CA ILE A 20 -2.73 5.91 4.25
C ILE A 20 -2.71 5.48 2.78
N LEU A 21 -2.63 6.45 1.88
CA LEU A 21 -2.55 6.26 0.43
C LEU A 21 -1.10 6.26 -0.05
N TYR A 22 -0.29 7.16 0.49
CA TYR A 22 1.12 7.32 0.11
C TYR A 22 1.98 7.71 1.31
N ILE A 23 3.22 7.25 1.27
CA ILE A 23 4.29 7.64 2.19
C ILE A 23 5.49 8.03 1.34
N LEU A 24 5.96 9.26 1.51
CA LEU A 24 7.02 9.85 0.70
C LEU A 24 8.14 10.36 1.62
N PRO A 25 9.40 9.94 1.44
CA PRO A 25 10.52 10.48 2.21
C PRO A 25 10.83 11.94 1.83
N SER A 26 10.46 12.34 0.61
CA SER A 26 10.52 13.71 0.12
C SER A 26 9.51 13.91 -1.02
N MET A 27 9.15 15.16 -1.30
CA MET A 27 8.31 15.49 -2.45
C MET A 27 8.68 16.85 -3.03
N TYR A 28 8.50 16.99 -4.34
CA TYR A 28 8.41 18.27 -5.04
C TYR A 28 6.97 18.50 -5.46
N VAL A 29 6.49 19.73 -5.30
CA VAL A 29 5.11 20.13 -5.64
C VAL A 29 5.11 20.93 -6.94
N HIS A 30 4.48 20.36 -7.96
CA HIS A 30 4.30 21.00 -9.28
C HIS A 30 2.81 21.26 -9.56
N GLN A 31 2.51 22.21 -10.44
CA GLN A 31 1.15 22.35 -10.99
C GLN A 31 0.95 21.31 -12.08
N HIS A 32 -0.13 20.55 -12.13
CA HIS A 32 -0.32 19.49 -13.14
C HIS A 32 -0.60 20.03 -14.56
N LYS A 33 -0.01 19.41 -15.59
CA LYS A 33 0.07 19.99 -16.96
C LYS A 33 -1.28 20.00 -17.66
N ARG A 34 -2.02 18.92 -17.44
CA ARG A 34 -3.29 18.63 -18.11
C ARG A 34 -4.50 18.91 -17.22
N LYS A 35 -4.32 18.94 -15.89
CA LYS A 35 -5.40 19.13 -14.91
C LYS A 35 -5.18 20.42 -14.13
N LYS A 36 -5.84 21.52 -14.56
CA LYS A 36 -5.62 22.86 -14.00
C LYS A 36 -5.88 22.96 -12.49
N ASN A 37 -6.81 22.18 -11.95
CA ASN A 37 -7.16 22.18 -10.52
C ASN A 37 -6.40 21.12 -9.71
N ALA A 38 -5.25 20.66 -10.21
CA ALA A 38 -4.47 19.60 -9.59
C ALA A 38 -3.00 19.97 -9.43
N ILE A 39 -2.40 19.45 -8.38
CA ILE A 39 -0.95 19.39 -8.21
C ILE A 39 -0.42 18.02 -8.66
N LEU A 40 0.85 18.00 -9.05
CA LEU A 40 1.63 16.79 -9.27
C LEU A 40 2.71 16.74 -8.20
N LEU A 41 2.67 15.72 -7.35
CA LEU A 41 3.73 15.41 -6.39
C LEU A 41 4.68 14.39 -7.00
N ASN A 42 5.98 14.61 -6.96
CA ASN A 42 6.96 13.61 -7.40
C ASN A 42 8.27 13.71 -6.59
N ASN A 43 9.22 12.84 -6.89
CA ASN A 43 10.55 12.82 -6.28
C ASN A 43 11.58 13.62 -7.09
N SER A 44 11.17 14.46 -8.05
CA SER A 44 12.07 15.16 -8.95
C SER A 44 11.79 16.67 -8.99
N PRO A 45 12.82 17.52 -8.97
CA PRO A 45 12.64 18.94 -9.27
C PRO A 45 12.21 19.15 -10.73
N SER A 46 12.38 18.14 -11.61
CA SER A 46 11.89 18.18 -12.97
C SER A 46 10.43 17.74 -13.05
N TYR A 47 9.65 18.57 -13.74
CA TYR A 47 8.23 18.39 -13.96
C TYR A 47 7.88 17.29 -14.99
N GLY A 48 8.86 16.82 -15.77
CA GLY A 48 8.63 16.00 -16.97
C GLY A 48 8.10 14.59 -16.73
N SER A 49 8.13 14.08 -15.50
CA SER A 49 7.74 12.71 -15.17
C SER A 49 6.34 12.65 -14.55
N GLU A 50 5.29 12.86 -15.37
CA GLU A 50 3.90 12.62 -14.95
C GLU A 50 3.67 11.13 -14.57
N LEU A 51 4.43 10.21 -15.19
CA LEU A 51 4.29 8.77 -14.98
C LEU A 51 4.77 8.29 -13.61
N SER A 52 5.68 9.01 -12.96
CA SER A 52 6.21 8.66 -11.64
C SER A 52 5.67 9.55 -10.52
N GLY A 53 4.65 10.37 -10.79
CA GLY A 53 4.10 11.33 -9.85
C GLY A 53 2.68 11.00 -9.40
N ILE A 54 2.30 11.57 -8.26
CA ILE A 54 0.97 11.46 -7.65
C ILE A 54 0.20 12.73 -7.96
N SER A 55 -0.89 12.61 -8.72
CA SER A 55 -1.77 13.73 -9.05
C SER A 55 -2.85 13.90 -7.99
N ILE A 56 -2.91 15.08 -7.36
CA ILE A 56 -3.89 15.40 -6.32
C ILE A 56 -4.73 16.59 -6.75
N LEU A 57 -6.05 16.41 -6.79
CA LEU A 57 -7.00 17.50 -7.02
C LEU A 57 -7.13 18.35 -5.76
N ALA A 58 -7.12 19.67 -5.90
CA ALA A 58 -7.18 20.58 -4.75
C ALA A 58 -8.45 20.39 -3.91
N ASN A 59 -9.60 20.21 -4.58
CA ASN A 59 -10.89 19.97 -3.93
C ASN A 59 -11.00 18.65 -3.14
N ASN A 60 -10.03 17.72 -3.29
CA ASN A 60 -10.00 16.48 -2.53
C ASN A 60 -9.17 16.60 -1.24
N VAL A 61 -8.45 17.70 -1.05
CA VAL A 61 -7.65 17.96 0.15
C VAL A 61 -8.53 18.65 1.19
N ASN A 62 -8.52 18.11 2.41
CA ASN A 62 -9.27 18.61 3.55
C ASN A 62 -8.34 19.31 4.55
N SER A 63 -7.07 18.90 4.62
CA SER A 63 -6.07 19.52 5.50
C SER A 63 -4.65 19.26 5.02
N VAL A 64 -3.76 20.20 5.37
CA VAL A 64 -2.31 20.09 5.21
C VAL A 64 -1.66 20.38 6.56
N GLY A 65 -0.86 19.45 7.08
CA GLY A 65 -0.42 19.48 8.47
C GLY A 65 -1.64 19.46 9.40
N ASP A 66 -1.73 20.44 10.28
CA ASP A 66 -2.88 20.64 11.18
C ASP A 66 -3.83 21.75 10.69
N VAL A 67 -3.59 22.31 9.50
CA VAL A 67 -4.39 23.40 8.92
C VAL A 67 -5.48 22.83 8.00
N HIS A 68 -6.74 23.18 8.27
CA HIS A 68 -7.86 22.86 7.39
C HIS A 68 -7.73 23.59 6.04
N PHE A 69 -8.06 22.92 4.94
CA PHE A 69 -7.95 23.44 3.59
C PHE A 69 -9.30 23.42 2.88
N ASN A 70 -9.68 24.58 2.32
CA ASN A 70 -10.83 24.74 1.43
C ASN A 70 -10.52 25.87 0.44
N GLY A 71 -9.68 25.57 -0.55
CA GLY A 71 -9.18 26.56 -1.51
C GLY A 71 -8.86 25.95 -2.87
N ASP A 72 -8.24 26.76 -3.73
CA ASP A 72 -7.84 26.36 -5.09
C ASP A 72 -6.42 25.75 -5.14
N VAL A 73 -5.99 25.34 -6.35
CA VAL A 73 -4.68 24.72 -6.57
C VAL A 73 -3.50 25.62 -6.19
N LYS A 74 -3.63 26.94 -6.35
CA LYS A 74 -2.56 27.88 -6.06
C LYS A 74 -2.40 28.00 -4.54
N GLN A 75 -3.51 28.15 -3.84
CA GLN A 75 -3.55 28.16 -2.38
C GLN A 75 -3.06 26.85 -1.78
N LEU A 76 -3.40 25.70 -2.39
CA LEU A 76 -2.89 24.40 -1.94
C LEU A 76 -1.36 24.33 -2.05
N LYS A 77 -0.81 24.78 -3.18
CA LYS A 77 0.64 24.80 -3.39
C LYS A 77 1.35 25.67 -2.36
N GLU A 78 0.83 26.87 -2.09
CA GLU A 78 1.35 27.77 -1.06
C GLU A 78 1.28 27.16 0.35
N LEU A 79 0.14 26.52 0.68
CA LEU A 79 -0.04 25.87 1.98
C LEU A 79 0.93 24.69 2.17
N LEU A 80 1.13 23.87 1.14
CA LEU A 80 2.11 22.77 1.18
C LEU A 80 3.52 23.30 1.42
N SER A 81 3.93 24.35 0.71
CA SER A 81 5.26 24.96 0.86
C SER A 81 5.51 25.59 2.23
N THR A 82 4.47 25.90 3.01
CA THR A 82 4.60 26.49 4.35
C THR A 82 4.48 25.46 5.47
N GLN A 83 3.63 24.45 5.30
CA GLN A 83 3.35 23.44 6.34
C GLN A 83 4.25 22.22 6.27
N ILE A 84 4.87 21.97 5.12
CA ILE A 84 5.72 20.80 4.88
C ILE A 84 7.08 21.30 4.40
N ALA A 85 8.15 20.64 4.81
CA ALA A 85 9.48 20.94 4.29
C ALA A 85 9.61 20.44 2.83
N VAL A 86 9.05 21.17 1.87
CA VAL A 86 8.93 20.75 0.44
C VAL A 86 10.22 20.91 -0.37
N SER A 87 11.40 20.77 0.24
CA SER A 87 12.63 21.10 -0.49
C SER A 87 13.87 20.36 -0.03
N GLY A 88 13.78 19.09 0.38
CA GLY A 88 14.97 18.30 0.75
C GLY A 88 15.86 18.89 1.86
N ILE A 89 15.45 20.01 2.44
CA ILE A 89 16.10 20.72 3.54
C ILE A 89 15.17 20.52 4.72
N VAL A 90 15.43 19.43 5.44
CA VAL A 90 14.76 19.12 6.69
C VAL A 90 15.40 20.02 7.75
N SER A 91 14.65 20.95 8.34
CA SER A 91 15.14 21.78 9.45
C SER A 91 15.20 21.01 10.78
N ASN A 92 14.84 19.73 10.79
CA ASN A 92 14.90 18.84 11.94
C ASN A 92 15.97 17.75 11.75
N LYS A 93 16.66 17.44 12.85
CA LYS A 93 17.91 16.66 13.00
C LYS A 93 17.86 15.18 12.56
N GLN A 94 16.79 14.71 11.93
CA GLN A 94 16.63 13.30 11.59
C GLN A 94 16.29 13.16 10.11
N GLU A 95 17.15 12.46 9.38
CA GLU A 95 16.90 12.10 7.99
C GLU A 95 15.61 11.27 7.90
N PRO A 96 14.74 11.52 6.91
CA PRO A 96 13.51 10.74 6.73
C PRO A 96 13.83 9.25 6.63
N LEU A 97 13.07 8.41 7.34
CA LEU A 97 13.25 6.96 7.24
C LEU A 97 12.83 6.49 5.84
N THR A 98 13.77 5.96 5.07
CA THR A 98 13.49 5.37 3.76
C THR A 98 13.11 3.91 3.90
N LYS A 99 12.49 3.33 2.86
CA LYS A 99 12.10 1.92 2.84
C LYS A 99 13.29 1.01 3.09
N GLU A 100 14.45 1.33 2.51
CA GLU A 100 15.66 0.52 2.56
C GLU A 100 16.21 0.37 3.98
N ASN A 101 15.92 1.34 4.86
CA ASN A 101 16.39 1.36 6.25
C ASN A 101 15.29 0.95 7.25
N ASP A 102 14.09 0.61 6.79
CA ASP A 102 12.98 0.16 7.62
C ASP A 102 13.11 -1.36 7.92
N PRO A 103 13.25 -1.77 9.19
CA PRO A 103 13.35 -3.18 9.56
C PRO A 103 12.17 -4.03 9.08
N ASN A 104 10.96 -3.46 9.01
CA ASN A 104 9.78 -4.16 8.51
C ASN A 104 9.84 -4.37 7.00
N TYR A 105 10.47 -3.45 6.26
CA TYR A 105 10.71 -3.62 4.83
C TYR A 105 11.70 -4.75 4.59
N VAL A 106 12.79 -4.81 5.36
CA VAL A 106 13.76 -5.93 5.29
C VAL A 106 13.07 -7.27 5.60
N ALA A 107 12.24 -7.33 6.65
CA ALA A 107 11.48 -8.53 7.00
C ALA A 107 10.50 -8.93 5.88
N TYR A 108 9.82 -7.96 5.26
CA TYR A 108 8.95 -8.19 4.10
C TYR A 108 9.74 -8.76 2.90
N LEU A 109 10.92 -8.22 2.59
CA LEU A 109 11.78 -8.75 1.51
C LEU A 109 12.22 -10.20 1.78
N GLN A 110 12.42 -10.56 3.04
CA GLN A 110 12.79 -11.91 3.46
C GLN A 110 11.60 -12.89 3.52
N ALA A 111 10.37 -12.39 3.44
CA ALA A 111 9.14 -13.19 3.40
C ALA A 111 8.89 -13.80 2.01
N ASN A 112 9.88 -14.53 1.50
CA ASN A 112 9.99 -15.00 0.11
C ASN A 112 9.27 -16.32 -0.20
N THR A 113 8.43 -16.80 0.70
CA THR A 113 7.60 -18.01 0.49
C THR A 113 6.17 -17.69 0.85
N PHE A 114 5.22 -18.44 0.30
CA PHE A 114 3.79 -18.29 0.59
C PHE A 114 3.54 -18.23 2.11
N GLU A 115 4.04 -19.19 2.88
CA GLU A 115 3.78 -19.26 4.32
C GLU A 115 4.46 -18.13 5.10
N LYS A 116 5.68 -17.73 4.72
CA LYS A 116 6.36 -16.60 5.37
C LYS A 116 5.62 -15.28 5.12
N LEU A 117 5.18 -15.02 3.88
CA LEU A 117 4.43 -13.80 3.57
C LEU A 117 3.07 -13.81 4.25
N LEU A 118 2.37 -14.95 4.25
CA LEU A 118 1.10 -15.10 4.95
C LEU A 118 1.24 -14.84 6.46
N ALA A 119 2.27 -15.39 7.10
CA ALA A 119 2.55 -15.14 8.51
C ALA A 119 2.89 -13.67 8.77
N PHE A 120 3.72 -13.06 7.91
CA PHE A 120 4.08 -11.65 8.00
C PHE A 120 2.86 -10.73 7.92
N VAL A 121 1.99 -10.91 6.93
CA VAL A 121 0.81 -10.04 6.76
C VAL A 121 -0.24 -10.27 7.83
N LYS A 122 -0.40 -11.49 8.35
CA LYS A 122 -1.31 -11.77 9.47
C LYS A 122 -0.86 -11.08 10.76
N ALA A 123 0.45 -11.02 11.01
CA ALA A 123 1.01 -10.37 12.18
C ALA A 123 0.96 -8.84 12.12
N ASN A 124 1.00 -8.26 10.91
CA ASN A 124 1.13 -6.81 10.69
C ASN A 124 -0.08 -6.15 10.01
N LYS A 125 -1.19 -6.88 9.86
CA LYS A 125 -2.38 -6.32 9.22
C LYS A 125 -2.90 -5.10 9.99
N SER A 126 -3.23 -4.06 9.24
CA SER A 126 -4.15 -3.03 9.71
C SER A 126 -5.57 -3.59 9.73
N ASN A 127 -6.51 -2.95 10.43
CA ASN A 127 -7.95 -3.32 10.40
C ASN A 127 -8.63 -2.99 9.06
N ILE A 128 -7.85 -2.76 8.01
CA ILE A 128 -8.27 -2.39 6.67
C ILE A 128 -7.94 -3.58 5.78
N GLY A 129 -8.96 -4.16 5.15
CA GLY A 129 -8.88 -5.48 4.53
C GLY A 129 -10.01 -6.37 5.04
N GLY A 130 -10.58 -7.18 4.15
CA GLY A 130 -11.83 -7.89 4.41
C GLY A 130 -11.78 -9.33 3.95
N VAL A 131 -12.74 -10.09 4.46
CA VAL A 131 -13.04 -11.44 3.99
C VAL A 131 -14.25 -11.35 3.08
N THR A 132 -14.09 -11.68 1.81
CA THR A 132 -15.22 -11.78 0.88
C THR A 132 -15.77 -13.19 0.95
N VAL A 133 -17.04 -13.28 1.31
CA VAL A 133 -17.78 -14.55 1.37
C VAL A 133 -18.81 -14.57 0.25
N ARG A 134 -18.85 -15.68 -0.51
CA ARG A 134 -19.87 -15.94 -1.53
C ARG A 134 -20.43 -17.33 -1.29
N ASP A 135 -21.76 -17.45 -1.24
CA ASP A 135 -22.46 -18.72 -1.01
C ASP A 135 -21.96 -19.49 0.23
N GLY A 136 -21.68 -18.74 1.31
CA GLY A 136 -21.15 -19.30 2.57
C GLY A 136 -19.68 -19.71 2.54
N LYS A 137 -18.96 -19.44 1.44
CA LYS A 137 -17.55 -19.79 1.26
C LYS A 137 -16.68 -18.55 1.20
N ILE A 138 -15.52 -18.59 1.85
CA ILE A 138 -14.50 -17.56 1.69
C ILE A 138 -13.96 -17.67 0.27
N VAL A 139 -14.09 -16.62 -0.53
CA VAL A 139 -13.54 -16.56 -1.89
C VAL A 139 -12.31 -15.65 -1.97
N GLU A 140 -12.21 -14.70 -1.04
CA GLU A 140 -11.10 -13.76 -0.99
C GLU A 140 -10.80 -13.32 0.44
N GLU A 141 -9.52 -13.18 0.79
CA GLU A 141 -9.06 -12.49 1.99
C GLU A 141 -8.01 -11.44 1.61
N GLU A 142 -8.27 -10.19 1.98
CA GLU A 142 -7.33 -9.09 1.76
C GLU A 142 -6.64 -8.67 3.07
N TYR A 143 -5.32 -8.53 3.01
CA TYR A 143 -4.47 -8.03 4.08
C TYR A 143 -3.80 -6.73 3.64
N LEU A 144 -4.14 -5.59 4.26
CA LEU A 144 -3.40 -4.34 4.11
C LEU A 144 -2.48 -4.15 5.32
N CYS A 145 -1.17 -4.03 5.09
CA CYS A 145 -0.21 -3.66 6.13
C CYS A 145 0.30 -2.25 5.84
N GLN A 146 0.21 -1.37 6.83
CA GLN A 146 0.68 0.02 6.75
C GLN A 146 1.83 0.18 7.73
N PHE A 147 3.00 0.50 7.22
CA PHE A 147 4.22 0.76 7.99
C PHE A 147 4.63 2.21 7.83
N GLU A 148 5.66 2.63 8.56
CA GLU A 148 6.14 4.02 8.57
C GLU A 148 6.71 4.50 7.23
N THR A 149 7.18 3.59 6.38
CA THR A 149 7.86 3.92 5.11
C THR A 149 7.21 3.30 3.88
N PHE A 150 6.32 2.32 4.06
CA PHE A 150 5.73 1.57 2.96
C PHE A 150 4.37 0.97 3.31
N ILE A 151 3.65 0.57 2.27
CA ILE A 151 2.35 -0.08 2.35
C ILE A 151 2.44 -1.32 1.48
N ILE A 152 1.93 -2.44 1.99
CA ILE A 152 1.74 -3.65 1.19
C ILE A 152 0.30 -4.11 1.25
N ARG A 153 -0.17 -4.68 0.14
CA ARG A 153 -1.48 -5.30 0.04
C ARG A 153 -1.29 -6.69 -0.50
N VAL A 154 -1.72 -7.69 0.24
CA VAL A 154 -1.67 -9.10 -0.16
C VAL A 154 -3.09 -9.64 -0.14
N THR A 155 -3.49 -10.29 -1.22
CA THR A 155 -4.80 -10.89 -1.36
C THR A 155 -4.65 -12.40 -1.57
N LEU A 156 -5.45 -13.18 -0.84
CA LEU A 156 -5.61 -14.62 -1.04
C LEU A 156 -6.92 -14.86 -1.77
N ASN A 157 -6.87 -15.48 -2.94
CA ASN A 157 -8.06 -15.92 -3.68
C ASN A 157 -8.20 -17.44 -3.54
N TYR A 158 -9.36 -17.87 -3.07
CA TYR A 158 -9.68 -19.28 -2.82
C TYR A 158 -10.45 -19.87 -4.00
N ILE A 159 -9.82 -20.81 -4.70
CA ILE A 159 -10.40 -21.51 -5.83
C ILE A 159 -10.85 -22.88 -5.34
N TYR A 160 -12.15 -23.16 -5.44
CA TYR A 160 -12.74 -24.43 -5.00
C TYR A 160 -12.73 -25.47 -6.12
N ARG A 161 -12.72 -26.75 -5.74
CA ARG A 161 -12.81 -27.86 -6.68
C ARG A 161 -14.14 -27.86 -7.45
N VAL A 162 -14.09 -28.19 -8.74
CA VAL A 162 -15.29 -28.28 -9.58
C VAL A 162 -16.14 -29.50 -9.21
N ASP A 163 -15.49 -30.63 -8.91
CA ASP A 163 -16.14 -31.89 -8.55
C ASP A 163 -16.62 -31.94 -7.10
N LYS A 164 -15.93 -31.23 -6.18
CA LYS A 164 -16.29 -31.11 -4.77
C LYS A 164 -16.23 -29.65 -4.29
N PRO A 165 -17.28 -28.84 -4.56
CA PRO A 165 -17.23 -27.39 -4.34
C PRO A 165 -17.02 -26.94 -2.88
N ASN A 166 -17.15 -27.82 -1.90
CA ASN A 166 -16.85 -27.54 -0.48
C ASN A 166 -15.36 -27.62 -0.15
N LEU A 167 -14.52 -28.14 -1.04
CA LEU A 167 -13.08 -28.27 -0.86
C LEU A 167 -12.34 -27.20 -1.66
N VAL A 168 -11.33 -26.60 -1.03
CA VAL A 168 -10.43 -25.65 -1.69
C VAL A 168 -9.46 -26.41 -2.57
N ASN A 169 -9.44 -26.15 -3.87
CA ASN A 169 -8.44 -26.73 -4.77
C ASN A 169 -7.08 -26.06 -4.57
N GLU A 170 -7.08 -24.73 -4.61
CA GLU A 170 -5.86 -23.93 -4.50
C GLU A 170 -6.14 -22.54 -3.94
N VAL A 171 -5.11 -21.92 -3.37
CA VAL A 171 -5.12 -20.53 -2.94
C VAL A 171 -4.05 -19.78 -3.71
N LEU A 172 -4.46 -18.77 -4.47
CA LEU A 172 -3.58 -17.86 -5.18
C LEU A 172 -3.32 -16.63 -4.32
N MET A 173 -2.04 -16.34 -4.07
CA MET A 173 -1.60 -15.11 -3.42
C MET A 173 -1.15 -14.09 -4.47
N PHE A 174 -1.65 -12.86 -4.39
CA PHE A 174 -1.26 -11.79 -5.32
C PHE A 174 -1.22 -10.42 -4.64
N GLY A 175 -0.79 -9.39 -5.39
CA GLY A 175 -0.58 -8.04 -4.89
C GLY A 175 0.90 -7.76 -4.66
N SER A 176 1.27 -7.39 -3.44
CA SER A 176 2.65 -7.18 -2.99
C SER A 176 3.37 -8.52 -2.76
N THR A 177 3.50 -9.32 -3.82
CA THR A 177 4.03 -10.71 -3.76
C THR A 177 5.26 -10.91 -4.64
N THR A 178 5.87 -9.83 -5.15
CA THR A 178 6.98 -9.86 -6.13
C THR A 178 8.15 -10.77 -5.72
N TYR A 179 8.39 -10.95 -4.42
CA TYR A 179 9.49 -11.76 -3.89
C TYR A 179 9.09 -13.20 -3.54
N VAL A 180 7.82 -13.56 -3.72
CA VAL A 180 7.30 -14.91 -3.49
C VAL A 180 7.36 -15.68 -4.79
N LEU A 181 8.34 -16.58 -4.91
CA LEU A 181 8.58 -17.36 -6.14
C LEU A 181 7.39 -18.25 -6.52
N LYS A 182 6.74 -18.86 -5.52
CA LYS A 182 5.63 -19.80 -5.71
C LYS A 182 4.42 -19.36 -4.90
N PRO A 183 3.63 -18.40 -5.40
CA PRO A 183 2.55 -17.76 -4.64
C PRO A 183 1.23 -18.54 -4.74
N VAL A 184 1.20 -19.72 -5.35
CA VAL A 184 0.02 -20.59 -5.37
C VAL A 184 0.25 -21.78 -4.46
N LYS A 185 -0.68 -22.03 -3.54
CA LYS A 185 -0.74 -23.22 -2.68
C LYS A 185 -1.86 -24.14 -3.16
N VAL A 186 -1.52 -25.32 -3.66
CA VAL A 186 -2.46 -26.35 -4.15
C VAL A 186 -2.62 -27.43 -3.09
N TYR A 187 -3.86 -27.82 -2.81
CA TYR A 187 -4.21 -28.81 -1.79
C TYR A 187 -4.40 -30.18 -2.43
N GLN A 188 -3.81 -31.21 -1.84
CA GLN A 188 -4.01 -32.60 -2.24
C GLN A 188 -4.83 -33.33 -1.18
N TYR A 189 -5.81 -34.08 -1.66
CA TYR A 189 -6.79 -34.76 -0.83
C TYR A 189 -6.72 -36.27 -1.03
N ASP A 190 -6.95 -37.03 0.03
CA ASP A 190 -7.17 -38.47 -0.07
C ASP A 190 -8.61 -38.81 -0.52
N VAL A 191 -8.93 -40.10 -0.49
CA VAL A 191 -10.27 -40.61 -0.85
C VAL A 191 -11.37 -40.19 0.15
N ASN A 192 -11.00 -39.78 1.36
CA ASN A 192 -11.90 -39.34 2.42
C ASN A 192 -12.04 -37.80 2.47
N ASP A 193 -11.50 -37.09 1.47
CA ASP A 193 -11.45 -35.63 1.43
C ASP A 193 -10.64 -34.97 2.55
N GLU A 194 -9.69 -35.71 3.12
CA GLU A 194 -8.71 -35.17 4.07
C GLU A 194 -7.49 -34.63 3.33
N ILE A 195 -6.95 -33.50 3.79
CA ILE A 195 -5.74 -32.92 3.20
C ILE A 195 -4.54 -33.78 3.60
N VAL A 196 -3.83 -34.31 2.61
CA VAL A 196 -2.63 -35.13 2.82
C VAL A 196 -1.33 -34.41 2.47
N GLU A 197 -1.37 -33.47 1.53
CA GLU A 197 -0.19 -32.74 1.08
C GLU A 197 -0.58 -31.36 0.52
N TYR A 198 0.41 -30.47 0.44
CA TYR A 198 0.31 -29.23 -0.33
C TYR A 198 1.48 -29.11 -1.30
N GLN A 199 1.21 -28.57 -2.47
CA GLN A 199 2.25 -28.22 -3.45
C GLN A 199 2.24 -26.72 -3.73
N TYR A 200 3.43 -26.17 -3.98
CA TYR A 200 3.60 -24.77 -4.35
C TYR A 200 4.01 -24.64 -5.82
N ARG A 201 3.34 -23.74 -6.56
CA ARG A 201 3.63 -23.47 -7.98
C ARG A 201 3.76 -21.98 -8.28
N GLU A 202 4.39 -21.68 -9.42
CA GLU A 202 4.46 -20.35 -10.03
C GLU A 202 3.10 -19.97 -10.66
N VAL A 203 2.94 -18.70 -11.04
CA VAL A 203 1.73 -18.15 -11.69
C VAL A 203 1.91 -18.10 -13.20
#